data_AF-A0A936XLX3-F1
#
_entry.id   AF-A0A936XLX3-F1
#
_cell.length_a   1.000
_cell.length_b   1.000
_cell.length_c   1.000
_cell.angle_alpha   90.00
_cell.angle_beta   90.00
_cell.angle_gamma   90.00
#
_symmetry.space_group_name_H-M   'P 1'
#
loop_
_entity.id
_entity.type
_entity.pdbx_description
1 polymer ?
#
loop_
_entity_poly.entity_id
_entity_poly.type
_entity_poly.pdbx_seq_one_letter_code
_entity_poly.pdbx_strand_id
1 'polypeptide(L)'
;MKRILFAALALISLSAGAQTADEVIQKYSAAIGGAEAYTKVNNAVMKGTLSTQGMDLPFSLIVINGRAMRTDVDVMGKQIVSAYKDGKGWKVNPYAGAETKTEVTGSELIDYKTQSSLLNPLMTYAKDGNTVELKGSVSVEGINCFEIDLHFKADGKVTKYFISQSDYTLIKSSSNKTIQGEEMEVETFYSDFKDINGLKFAMDRVQKINGQVFQEVKLTTVDLNTTIDEKIFDNP
;
A
#
# COMPACT_ATOMS: atom_id res chain seq x y z
N MET A 1 -51.90 49.37 23.62
CA MET A 1 -50.54 49.18 23.05
C MET A 1 -50.20 47.69 23.20
N LYS A 2 -50.28 46.92 22.10
CA LYS A 2 -50.05 45.46 22.12
C LYS A 2 -48.55 45.19 22.03
N ARG A 3 -47.98 44.53 23.05
CA ARG A 3 -46.60 44.05 23.04
C ARG A 3 -46.59 42.64 22.44
N ILE A 4 -46.04 42.50 21.24
CA ILE A 4 -45.81 41.22 20.57
C ILE A 4 -44.45 40.71 21.07
N LEU A 5 -44.43 39.60 21.79
CA LEU A 5 -43.21 38.87 22.13
C LEU A 5 -42.78 38.06 20.91
N PHE A 6 -41.61 38.38 20.35
CA PHE A 6 -40.91 37.52 19.40
C PHE A 6 -40.15 36.45 20.19
N ALA A 7 -40.61 35.20 20.10
CA ALA A 7 -39.83 34.05 20.54
C ALA A 7 -38.83 33.68 19.43
N ALA A 8 -37.54 33.95 19.65
CA ALA A 8 -36.47 33.51 18.77
C ALA A 8 -36.22 32.01 19.01
N LEU A 9 -36.61 31.19 18.03
CA LEU A 9 -36.32 29.76 18.03
C LEU A 9 -34.86 29.57 17.56
N ALA A 10 -33.95 29.35 18.51
CA ALA A 10 -32.57 28.99 18.19
C ALA A 10 -32.53 27.54 17.66
N LEU A 11 -32.25 27.38 16.36
CA LEU A 11 -31.86 26.08 15.81
C LEU A 11 -30.49 25.71 16.40
N ILE A 12 -30.48 24.77 17.33
CA ILE A 12 -29.27 24.07 17.73
C ILE A 12 -29.00 23.04 16.64
N SER A 13 -28.09 23.35 15.72
CA SER A 13 -27.55 22.38 14.78
C SER A 13 -26.79 21.32 15.58
N LEU A 14 -27.41 20.16 15.82
CA LEU A 14 -26.65 18.97 16.21
C LEU A 14 -25.73 18.64 15.04
N SER A 15 -24.46 19.00 15.13
CA SER A 15 -23.41 18.41 14.30
C SER A 15 -23.32 16.94 14.69
N ALA A 16 -24.11 16.09 14.02
CA ALA A 16 -23.82 14.68 13.91
C ALA A 16 -22.35 14.58 13.46
N GLY A 17 -21.49 14.02 14.30
CA GLY A 17 -20.06 13.92 14.02
C GLY A 17 -19.86 13.06 12.78
N ALA A 18 -19.75 13.68 11.61
CA ALA A 18 -19.31 13.00 10.41
C ALA A 18 -17.89 12.53 10.68
N GLN A 19 -17.68 11.21 10.60
CA GLN A 19 -16.36 10.62 10.76
C GLN A 19 -15.40 11.26 9.76
N THR A 20 -14.21 11.64 10.21
CA THR A 20 -13.21 12.29 9.35
C THR A 20 -12.29 11.24 8.71
N ALA A 21 -11.59 11.60 7.62
CA ALA A 21 -10.56 10.75 7.03
C ALA A 21 -9.47 10.40 8.07
N ASP A 22 -9.06 11.38 8.88
CA ASP A 22 -8.09 11.20 9.96
C ASP A 22 -8.52 10.15 10.97
N GLU A 23 -9.78 10.18 11.41
CA GLU A 23 -10.30 9.20 12.36
C GLU A 23 -10.30 7.78 11.79
N VAL A 24 -10.67 7.60 10.52
CA VAL A 24 -10.60 6.28 9.85
C VAL A 24 -9.15 5.82 9.74
N ILE A 25 -8.23 6.70 9.33
CA ILE A 25 -6.80 6.39 9.18
C ILE A 25 -6.16 6.03 10.53
N GLN A 26 -6.49 6.75 11.60
CA GLN A 26 -6.00 6.45 12.94
C GLN A 26 -6.47 5.09 13.43
N LYS A 27 -7.75 4.75 13.21
CA LYS A 27 -8.29 3.43 13.54
C LYS A 27 -7.69 2.32 12.69
N TYR A 28 -7.48 2.56 11.39
CA TYR A 28 -6.77 1.64 10.51
C TYR A 28 -5.34 1.38 11.02
N SER A 29 -4.59 2.45 11.30
CA SER A 29 -3.24 2.37 11.85
C SER A 29 -3.22 1.53 13.13
N ALA A 30 -4.12 1.82 14.08
CA ALA A 30 -4.24 1.06 15.32
C ALA A 30 -4.60 -0.42 15.09
N ALA A 31 -5.51 -0.71 14.14
CA ALA A 31 -5.98 -2.07 13.85
C ALA A 31 -4.87 -3.00 13.33
N ILE A 32 -3.81 -2.44 12.73
CA ILE A 32 -2.66 -3.19 12.20
C ILE A 32 -1.40 -3.12 13.08
N GLY A 33 -1.46 -2.46 14.24
CA GLY A 33 -0.34 -2.41 15.22
C GLY A 33 0.24 -1.00 15.45
N GLY A 34 -0.16 -0.01 14.65
CA GLY A 34 0.19 1.40 14.82
C GLY A 34 1.50 1.80 14.15
N ALA A 35 1.51 3.00 13.56
CA ALA A 35 2.65 3.56 12.82
C ALA A 35 3.97 3.59 13.62
N GLU A 36 3.91 3.84 14.94
CA GLU A 36 5.10 3.87 15.80
C GLU A 36 5.77 2.49 15.88
N ALA A 37 4.98 1.41 15.99
CA ALA A 37 5.51 0.06 16.07
C ALA A 37 6.17 -0.37 14.76
N TYR A 38 5.57 -0.04 13.61
CA TYR A 38 6.21 -0.25 12.29
C TYR A 38 7.51 0.53 12.15
N THR A 39 7.58 1.76 12.66
CA THR A 39 8.80 2.59 12.59
C THR A 39 9.98 1.97 13.35
N LYS A 40 9.71 1.15 14.38
CA LYS A 40 10.74 0.44 15.16
C LYS A 40 11.28 -0.80 14.46
N VAL A 41 10.66 -1.23 13.35
CA VAL A 41 11.17 -2.34 12.53
C VAL A 41 12.23 -1.80 11.58
N ASN A 42 13.44 -2.33 11.70
CA ASN A 42 14.58 -1.95 10.85
C ASN A 42 14.44 -2.53 9.44
N ASN A 43 14.03 -3.79 9.34
CA ASN A 43 13.85 -4.48 8.07
C ASN A 43 12.84 -5.64 8.17
N ALA A 44 12.36 -6.07 7.01
CA ALA A 44 11.58 -7.30 6.87
C ALA A 44 12.06 -8.10 5.65
N VAL A 45 12.07 -9.43 5.78
CA VAL A 45 12.25 -10.39 4.69
C VAL A 45 10.95 -11.16 4.53
N MET A 46 10.30 -11.02 3.40
CA MET A 46 9.05 -11.69 3.06
C MET A 46 9.32 -12.67 1.93
N LYS A 47 8.88 -13.91 2.07
CA LYS A 47 8.99 -14.92 1.01
C LYS A 47 7.64 -15.55 0.75
N GLY A 48 7.46 -16.05 -0.45
CA GLY A 48 6.20 -16.63 -0.86
C GLY A 48 6.19 -17.06 -2.31
N THR A 49 4.97 -17.11 -2.84
CA THR A 49 4.69 -17.42 -4.23
C THR A 49 4.02 -16.23 -4.88
N LEU A 50 4.50 -15.90 -6.08
CA LEU A 50 3.86 -15.00 -7.02
C LEU A 50 3.17 -15.86 -8.09
N SER A 51 1.84 -15.78 -8.19
CA SER A 51 1.07 -16.45 -9.23
C SER A 51 0.70 -15.47 -10.33
N THR A 52 1.09 -15.75 -11.57
CA THR A 52 0.74 -14.92 -12.74
C THR A 52 0.69 -15.78 -14.00
N GLN A 53 -0.26 -15.50 -14.90
CA GLN A 53 -0.45 -16.25 -16.15
C GLN A 53 -0.53 -17.78 -15.96
N GLY A 54 -1.11 -18.23 -14.84
CA GLY A 54 -1.23 -19.65 -14.50
C GLY A 54 0.07 -20.32 -14.02
N MET A 55 1.14 -19.57 -13.78
CA MET A 55 2.40 -20.05 -13.23
C MET A 55 2.60 -19.56 -11.81
N ASP A 56 3.09 -20.44 -10.94
CA ASP A 56 3.52 -20.13 -9.59
C ASP A 56 5.05 -19.97 -9.55
N LEU A 57 5.49 -18.78 -9.14
CA LEU A 57 6.88 -18.35 -9.19
C LEU A 57 7.38 -18.05 -7.78
N PRO A 58 8.55 -18.56 -7.36
CA PRO A 58 9.15 -18.18 -6.09
C PRO A 58 9.37 -16.67 -6.02
N PHE A 59 8.92 -16.06 -4.92
CA PHE A 59 8.98 -14.63 -4.68
C PHE A 59 9.69 -14.34 -3.37
N SER A 60 10.57 -13.33 -3.37
CA SER A 60 11.06 -12.71 -2.15
C SER A 60 11.06 -11.19 -2.24
N LEU A 61 10.68 -10.54 -1.14
CA LEU A 61 10.75 -9.10 -0.93
C LEU A 61 11.56 -8.83 0.34
N ILE A 62 12.60 -8.02 0.21
CA ILE A 62 13.39 -7.51 1.32
C ILE A 62 13.18 -6.01 1.40
N VAL A 63 12.86 -5.50 2.58
CA VAL A 63 12.66 -4.07 2.84
C VAL A 63 13.56 -3.64 3.99
N ILE A 64 14.39 -2.62 3.76
CA ILE A 64 15.01 -1.82 4.83
C ILE A 64 14.13 -0.60 5.01
N ASN A 65 13.46 -0.50 6.15
CA ASN A 65 12.30 0.33 6.33
C ASN A 65 12.60 1.83 6.04
N GLY A 66 11.94 2.36 5.02
CA GLY A 66 12.08 3.73 4.52
C GLY A 66 13.34 4.03 3.71
N ARG A 67 14.21 3.04 3.48
CA ARG A 67 15.53 3.24 2.84
C ARG A 67 15.75 2.39 1.59
N ALA A 68 15.39 1.12 1.63
CA ALA A 68 15.69 0.20 0.54
C ALA A 68 14.61 -0.86 0.36
N MET A 69 14.42 -1.32 -0.87
CA MET A 69 13.69 -2.55 -1.15
C MET A 69 14.37 -3.35 -2.25
N ARG A 70 14.16 -4.66 -2.23
CA ARG A 70 14.54 -5.56 -3.30
C ARG A 70 13.48 -6.64 -3.44
N THR A 71 13.02 -6.84 -4.67
CA THR A 71 12.15 -7.94 -5.05
C THR A 71 12.91 -8.86 -5.98
N ASP A 72 12.82 -10.17 -5.74
CA ASP A 72 13.34 -11.21 -6.62
C ASP A 72 12.19 -12.16 -6.96
N VAL A 73 12.02 -12.43 -8.25
CA VAL A 73 11.08 -13.43 -8.78
C VAL A 73 11.86 -14.42 -9.61
N ASP A 74 11.81 -15.71 -9.27
CA ASP A 74 12.43 -16.77 -10.07
C ASP A 74 11.45 -17.24 -11.15
N VAL A 75 11.84 -17.06 -12.40
CA VAL A 75 11.12 -17.55 -13.57
C VAL A 75 12.02 -18.57 -14.25
N MET A 76 11.67 -19.85 -14.14
CA MET A 76 12.37 -20.96 -14.84
C MET A 76 13.92 -20.91 -14.66
N GLY A 77 14.42 -20.54 -13.48
CA GLY A 77 15.85 -20.48 -13.17
C GLY A 77 16.56 -19.17 -13.58
N LYS A 78 15.83 -18.16 -14.08
CA LYS A 78 16.31 -16.78 -14.24
C LYS A 78 15.56 -15.85 -13.28
N GLN A 79 16.24 -14.84 -12.75
CA GLN A 79 15.61 -13.89 -11.83
C GLN A 79 15.17 -12.61 -12.53
N ILE A 80 13.93 -12.19 -12.27
CA ILE A 80 13.51 -10.80 -12.43
C ILE A 80 13.77 -10.12 -11.10
N VAL A 81 14.54 -9.02 -11.13
CA VAL A 81 14.96 -8.32 -9.93
C VAL A 81 14.62 -6.85 -10.05
N SER A 82 14.08 -6.28 -8.98
CA SER A 82 13.87 -4.84 -8.85
C SER A 82 14.41 -4.40 -7.50
N ALA A 83 15.15 -3.30 -7.45
CA ALA A 83 15.67 -2.78 -6.21
C ALA A 83 15.68 -1.26 -6.16
N TYR A 84 15.66 -0.75 -4.94
CA TYR A 84 15.79 0.65 -4.59
C TYR A 84 16.64 0.79 -3.33
N LYS A 85 17.45 1.83 -3.28
CA LYS A 85 18.20 2.25 -2.10
C LYS A 85 18.45 3.75 -2.14
N ASP A 86 18.02 4.45 -1.10
CA ASP A 86 18.38 5.84 -0.80
C ASP A 86 18.27 6.78 -2.04
N GLY A 87 17.18 6.66 -2.80
CA GLY A 87 16.88 7.53 -3.94
C GLY A 87 17.34 7.01 -5.31
N LYS A 88 17.99 5.85 -5.38
CA LYS A 88 18.36 5.20 -6.65
C LYS A 88 17.64 3.87 -6.80
N GLY A 89 17.28 3.50 -8.02
CA GLY A 89 16.63 2.23 -8.31
C GLY A 89 17.19 1.58 -9.56
N TRP A 90 17.11 0.25 -9.61
CA TRP A 90 17.48 -0.53 -10.78
C TRP A 90 16.59 -1.76 -10.91
N LYS A 91 16.53 -2.30 -12.12
CA LYS A 91 15.82 -3.56 -12.41
C LYS A 91 16.52 -4.39 -13.47
N VAL A 92 16.28 -5.70 -13.43
CA VAL A 92 16.72 -6.70 -14.41
C VAL A 92 15.48 -7.50 -14.78
N ASN A 93 15.18 -7.60 -16.07
CA ASN A 93 14.09 -8.43 -16.56
C ASN A 93 14.49 -9.06 -17.91
N PRO A 94 15.09 -10.27 -17.89
CA PRO A 94 15.55 -10.94 -19.10
C PRO A 94 14.41 -11.25 -20.08
N TYR A 95 13.19 -11.43 -19.57
CA TYR A 95 12.00 -11.70 -20.37
C TYR A 95 11.47 -10.46 -21.11
N ALA A 96 11.86 -9.27 -20.65
CA ALA A 96 11.59 -8.00 -21.33
C ALA A 96 12.81 -7.50 -22.13
N GLY A 97 13.82 -8.36 -22.36
CA GLY A 97 15.05 -8.00 -23.10
C GLY A 97 16.09 -7.22 -22.29
N ALA A 98 15.84 -6.94 -21.02
CA ALA A 98 16.79 -6.27 -20.11
C ALA A 98 17.60 -7.33 -19.35
N GLU A 99 18.58 -7.94 -20.00
CA GLU A 99 19.45 -8.97 -19.41
C GLU A 99 20.42 -8.42 -18.35
N THR A 100 20.69 -7.12 -18.38
CA THR A 100 21.54 -6.41 -17.42
C THR A 100 20.73 -5.39 -16.60
N LYS A 101 21.36 -4.86 -15.54
CA LYS A 101 20.74 -3.83 -14.70
C LYS A 101 20.42 -2.59 -15.53
N THR A 102 19.19 -2.12 -15.42
CA THR A 102 18.69 -0.88 -16.01
C THR A 102 18.25 0.06 -14.90
N GLU A 103 18.59 1.34 -15.01
CA GLU A 103 18.20 2.34 -14.02
C GLU A 103 16.69 2.58 -14.05
N VAL A 104 16.12 2.80 -12.87
CA VAL A 104 14.70 3.16 -12.68
C VAL A 104 14.61 4.63 -12.30
N THR A 105 13.78 5.38 -13.00
CA THR A 105 13.62 6.83 -12.82
C THR A 105 12.14 7.24 -12.79
N GLY A 106 11.87 8.52 -12.55
CA GLY A 106 10.52 9.09 -12.61
C GLY A 106 9.53 8.43 -11.66
N SER A 107 8.31 8.23 -12.12
CA SER A 107 7.21 7.69 -11.31
C SER A 107 7.46 6.26 -10.82
N GLU A 108 8.18 5.43 -11.61
CA GLU A 108 8.53 4.07 -11.18
C GLU A 108 9.50 4.09 -9.98
N LEU A 109 10.43 5.05 -9.95
CA LEU A 109 11.34 5.23 -8.81
C LEU A 109 10.59 5.69 -7.56
N ILE A 110 9.55 6.51 -7.71
CA ILE A 110 8.68 6.95 -6.62
C ILE A 110 7.86 5.76 -6.08
N ASP A 111 7.36 4.90 -6.96
CA ASP A 111 6.66 3.66 -6.56
C ASP A 111 7.61 2.72 -5.79
N TYR A 112 8.87 2.62 -6.22
CA TYR A 112 9.89 1.81 -5.54
C TYR A 112 10.25 2.39 -4.16
N LYS A 113 10.40 3.70 -4.06
CA LYS A 113 10.58 4.39 -2.78
C LYS A 113 9.42 4.12 -1.83
N THR A 114 8.19 4.20 -2.32
CA THR A 114 6.98 3.94 -1.52
C THR A 114 6.98 2.50 -0.99
N GLN A 115 7.36 1.53 -1.84
CA GLN A 115 7.48 0.11 -1.46
C GLN A 115 8.67 -0.19 -0.54
N SER A 116 9.61 0.74 -0.37
CA SER A 116 10.70 0.62 0.61
C SER A 116 10.29 0.90 2.05
N SER A 117 9.03 1.29 2.28
CA SER A 117 8.46 1.49 3.61
C SER A 117 7.58 0.32 4.02
N LEU A 118 7.71 -0.13 5.26
CA LEU A 118 6.75 -1.04 5.88
C LEU A 118 5.48 -0.30 6.34
N LEU A 119 5.54 1.04 6.46
CA LEU A 119 4.37 1.85 6.73
C LEU A 119 3.56 2.04 5.45
N ASN A 120 2.27 1.70 5.51
CA ASN A 120 1.29 2.09 4.51
C ASN A 120 1.26 3.63 4.37
N PRO A 121 1.21 4.19 3.15
CA PRO A 121 1.18 5.64 2.91
C PRO A 121 0.06 6.40 3.62
N LEU A 122 -1.08 5.76 3.92
CA LEU A 122 -2.13 6.37 4.75
C LEU A 122 -1.62 6.72 6.15
N MET A 123 -0.68 5.95 6.73
CA MET A 123 -0.17 6.22 8.07
C MET A 123 0.82 7.39 8.12
N THR A 124 1.44 7.73 7.00
CA THR A 124 2.47 8.76 6.90
C THR A 124 2.04 9.98 6.09
N TYR A 125 0.81 9.98 5.57
CA TYR A 125 0.34 10.93 4.58
C TYR A 125 0.65 12.40 4.93
N ALA A 126 0.35 12.84 6.16
CA ALA A 126 0.58 14.21 6.60
C ALA A 126 2.08 14.56 6.69
N LYS A 127 2.91 13.62 7.18
CA LYS A 127 4.37 13.79 7.26
C LYS A 127 4.98 13.90 5.87
N ASP A 128 4.47 13.14 4.91
CA ASP A 128 4.94 13.12 3.53
C ASP A 128 4.38 14.28 2.70
N GLY A 129 3.51 15.12 3.28
CA GLY A 129 2.88 16.27 2.63
C GLY A 129 1.80 15.89 1.63
N ASN A 130 1.27 14.66 1.72
CA ASN A 130 0.12 14.19 0.95
C ASN A 130 -1.19 14.68 1.59
N THR A 131 -2.29 14.59 0.85
CA THR A 131 -3.63 14.93 1.36
C THR A 131 -4.58 13.75 1.22
N VAL A 132 -5.59 13.69 2.09
CA VAL A 132 -6.60 12.63 2.08
C VAL A 132 -8.01 13.19 1.99
N GLU A 133 -8.89 12.47 1.31
CA GLU A 133 -10.32 12.79 1.21
C GLU A 133 -11.16 11.55 1.56
N LEU A 134 -12.10 11.68 2.50
CA LEU A 134 -13.08 10.62 2.78
C LEU A 134 -14.25 10.74 1.78
N LYS A 135 -14.40 9.74 0.90
CA LYS A 135 -15.46 9.72 -0.13
C LYS A 135 -16.78 9.18 0.40
N GLY A 136 -16.77 8.46 1.53
CA GLY A 136 -17.95 7.94 2.20
C GLY A 136 -17.90 6.42 2.35
N SER A 137 -19.08 5.80 2.37
CA SER A 137 -19.23 4.35 2.53
C SER A 137 -19.51 3.67 1.19
N VAL A 138 -18.87 2.53 0.94
CA VAL A 138 -19.03 1.71 -0.27
C VAL A 138 -18.97 0.23 0.08
N SER A 139 -19.68 -0.62 -0.67
CA SER A 139 -19.59 -2.07 -0.52
C SER A 139 -18.52 -2.63 -1.46
N VAL A 140 -17.56 -3.37 -0.92
CA VAL A 140 -16.53 -4.09 -1.69
C VAL A 140 -16.71 -5.58 -1.42
N GLU A 141 -17.15 -6.33 -2.43
CA GLU A 141 -17.43 -7.78 -2.34
C GLU A 141 -18.33 -8.14 -1.13
N GLY A 142 -19.31 -7.27 -0.82
CA GLY A 142 -20.24 -7.44 0.30
C GLY A 142 -19.75 -6.90 1.66
N ILE A 143 -18.51 -6.40 1.74
CA ILE A 143 -17.95 -5.77 2.94
C ILE A 143 -18.17 -4.26 2.87
N ASN A 144 -18.83 -3.69 3.88
CA ASN A 144 -18.97 -2.24 4.01
C ASN A 144 -17.61 -1.61 4.36
N CYS A 145 -17.15 -0.70 3.53
CA CYS A 145 -15.86 -0.02 3.65
C CYS A 145 -16.03 1.50 3.65
N PHE A 146 -15.14 2.20 4.34
CA PHE A 146 -14.83 3.60 4.07
C PHE A 146 -13.92 3.69 2.85
N GLU A 147 -14.24 4.56 1.90
CA GLU A 147 -13.36 4.90 0.78
C GLU A 147 -12.58 6.18 1.10
N ILE A 148 -11.25 6.10 1.06
CA ILE A 148 -10.33 7.20 1.28
C ILE A 148 -9.45 7.37 0.05
N ASP A 149 -9.49 8.56 -0.55
CA ASP A 149 -8.56 8.94 -1.60
C ASP A 149 -7.31 9.56 -0.98
N LEU A 150 -6.14 9.01 -1.29
CA LEU A 150 -4.84 9.57 -0.95
C LEU A 150 -4.21 10.23 -2.18
N HIS A 151 -3.96 11.52 -2.10
CA HIS A 151 -3.32 12.30 -3.16
C HIS A 151 -1.83 12.48 -2.85
N PHE A 152 -0.97 11.90 -3.69
CA PHE A 152 0.47 11.97 -3.52
C PHE A 152 1.02 13.29 -4.05
N LYS A 153 1.76 14.01 -3.21
CA LYS A 153 2.44 15.26 -3.61
C LYS A 153 3.60 15.00 -4.57
N ALA A 154 4.24 13.84 -4.46
CA ALA A 154 5.48 13.52 -5.19
C ALA A 154 5.29 13.41 -6.70
N ASP A 155 4.16 12.86 -7.14
CA ASP A 155 3.86 12.59 -8.56
C ASP A 155 2.41 12.95 -8.97
N GLY A 156 1.59 13.45 -8.05
CA GLY A 156 0.20 13.82 -8.31
C GLY A 156 -0.75 12.63 -8.43
N LYS A 157 -0.28 11.39 -8.24
CA LYS A 157 -1.13 10.20 -8.33
C LYS A 157 -2.14 10.16 -7.19
N VAL A 158 -3.25 9.47 -7.44
CA VAL A 158 -4.25 9.16 -6.43
C VAL A 158 -4.29 7.65 -6.21
N THR A 159 -4.28 7.23 -4.95
CA THR A 159 -4.60 5.85 -4.58
C THR A 159 -5.84 5.85 -3.71
N LYS A 160 -6.83 5.05 -4.09
CA LYS A 160 -8.05 4.83 -3.32
C LYS A 160 -7.81 3.68 -2.36
N TYR A 161 -8.19 3.84 -1.11
CA TYR A 161 -8.11 2.82 -0.07
C TYR A 161 -9.51 2.52 0.47
N PHE A 162 -9.82 1.24 0.63
CA PHE A 162 -11.10 0.75 1.08
C PHE A 162 -10.90 0.05 2.43
N ILE A 163 -11.25 0.75 3.50
CA ILE A 163 -11.04 0.32 4.89
C ILE A 163 -12.33 -0.24 5.45
N SER A 164 -12.33 -1.49 5.91
CA SER A 164 -13.49 -2.16 6.52
C SER A 164 -14.08 -1.33 7.67
N GLN A 165 -15.41 -1.19 7.70
CA GLN A 165 -16.09 -0.46 8.78
C GLN A 165 -16.17 -1.26 10.08
N SER A 166 -16.06 -2.58 10.02
CA SER A 166 -16.21 -3.45 11.19
C SER A 166 -14.93 -3.55 12.02
N ASP A 167 -13.78 -3.63 11.37
CA ASP A 167 -12.49 -3.91 12.02
C ASP A 167 -11.35 -2.97 11.58
N TYR A 168 -11.65 -2.01 10.71
CA TYR A 168 -10.69 -1.03 10.18
C TYR A 168 -9.48 -1.64 9.46
N THR A 169 -9.57 -2.89 8.99
CA THR A 169 -8.53 -3.46 8.13
C THR A 169 -8.65 -2.96 6.69
N LEU A 170 -7.54 -2.96 5.96
CA LEU A 170 -7.54 -2.63 4.53
C LEU A 170 -8.06 -3.82 3.73
N ILE A 171 -9.17 -3.64 3.01
CA ILE A 171 -9.77 -4.68 2.16
C ILE A 171 -9.24 -4.59 0.74
N LYS A 172 -9.19 -3.37 0.19
CA LYS A 172 -8.79 -3.10 -1.19
C LYS A 172 -8.04 -1.78 -1.30
N SER A 173 -7.13 -1.68 -2.26
CA SER A 173 -6.65 -0.41 -2.78
C SER A 173 -6.79 -0.38 -4.30
N SER A 174 -6.99 0.78 -4.91
CA SER A 174 -6.99 0.95 -6.36
C SER A 174 -6.10 2.12 -6.76
N SER A 175 -5.28 1.94 -7.79
CA SER A 175 -4.50 3.03 -8.40
C SER A 175 -4.19 2.74 -9.86
N ASN A 176 -4.01 3.81 -10.64
CA ASN A 176 -3.54 3.69 -12.01
C ASN A 176 -2.05 3.33 -12.02
N LYS A 177 -1.71 2.32 -12.81
CA LYS A 177 -0.33 1.87 -13.05
C LYS A 177 -0.06 1.76 -14.53
N THR A 178 1.17 2.05 -14.93
CA THR A 178 1.64 1.80 -16.28
C THR A 178 2.07 0.34 -16.40
N ILE A 179 1.36 -0.43 -17.22
CA ILE A 179 1.65 -1.83 -17.50
C ILE A 179 1.80 -1.97 -19.01
N GLN A 180 2.95 -2.46 -19.47
CA GLN A 180 3.28 -2.58 -20.90
C GLN A 180 3.11 -1.26 -21.70
N GLY A 181 3.27 -0.11 -21.05
CA GLY A 181 3.15 1.21 -21.68
C GLY A 181 1.74 1.81 -21.66
N GLU A 182 0.75 1.06 -21.20
CA GLU A 182 -0.63 1.54 -21.06
C GLU A 182 -0.96 1.82 -19.59
N GLU A 183 -1.71 2.90 -19.34
CA GLU A 183 -2.21 3.23 -18.02
C GLU A 183 -3.49 2.43 -17.75
N MET A 184 -3.46 1.59 -16.72
CA MET A 184 -4.59 0.75 -16.32
C MET A 184 -4.87 0.91 -14.83
N GLU A 185 -6.15 0.92 -14.46
CA GLU A 185 -6.56 0.84 -13.06
C GLU A 185 -6.27 -0.58 -12.55
N VAL A 186 -5.48 -0.67 -11.48
CA VAL A 186 -5.14 -1.92 -10.82
C VAL A 186 -5.76 -1.93 -9.43
N GLU A 187 -6.67 -2.85 -9.21
CA GLU A 187 -7.23 -3.13 -7.89
C GLU A 187 -6.34 -4.15 -7.19
N THR A 188 -6.01 -3.94 -5.91
CA THR A 188 -5.31 -4.89 -5.06
C THR A 188 -6.16 -5.21 -3.85
N PHE A 189 -6.51 -6.47 -3.68
CA PHE A 189 -7.25 -7.00 -2.52
C PHE A 189 -6.27 -7.59 -1.52
N TYR A 190 -6.55 -7.43 -0.22
CA TYR A 190 -5.69 -7.86 0.87
C TYR A 190 -6.46 -8.80 1.79
N SER A 191 -5.86 -9.94 2.13
CA SER A 191 -6.49 -10.94 2.98
C SER A 191 -5.45 -11.74 3.78
N ASP A 192 -5.94 -12.67 4.60
CA ASP A 192 -5.13 -13.52 5.51
C ASP A 192 -4.18 -12.69 6.38
N PHE A 193 -4.71 -11.68 7.08
CA PHE A 193 -3.89 -10.85 7.97
C PHE A 193 -3.37 -11.68 9.16
N LYS A 194 -2.05 -11.75 9.31
CA LYS A 194 -1.39 -12.42 10.44
C LYS A 194 -0.66 -11.43 11.34
N ASP A 195 -0.80 -11.64 12.64
CA ASP A 195 -0.02 -10.92 13.65
C ASP A 195 1.40 -11.49 13.72
N ILE A 196 2.38 -10.60 13.59
CA ILE A 196 3.80 -10.91 13.63
C ILE A 196 4.45 -9.85 14.53
N ASN A 197 4.72 -10.25 15.77
CA ASN A 197 5.26 -9.38 16.81
C ASN A 197 4.40 -8.11 17.06
N GLY A 198 3.07 -8.25 17.05
CA GLY A 198 2.13 -7.15 17.30
C GLY A 198 1.86 -6.26 16.08
N LEU A 199 2.35 -6.65 14.90
CA LEU A 199 2.12 -5.98 13.62
C LEU A 199 1.35 -6.92 12.70
N LYS A 200 0.29 -6.43 12.04
CA LYS A 200 -0.48 -7.25 11.10
C LYS A 200 0.05 -7.14 9.68
N PHE A 201 0.33 -8.27 9.04
CA PHE A 201 0.72 -8.32 7.63
C PHE A 201 -0.34 -9.07 6.83
N ALA A 202 -0.80 -8.49 5.72
CA ALA A 202 -1.60 -9.20 4.73
C ALA A 202 -0.74 -10.25 4.05
N MET A 203 -1.05 -11.53 4.29
CA MET A 203 -0.28 -12.64 3.74
C MET A 203 -0.70 -12.94 2.30
N ASP A 204 -1.94 -12.64 1.93
CA ASP A 204 -2.46 -12.81 0.59
C ASP A 204 -2.77 -11.45 -0.05
N ARG A 205 -2.36 -11.29 -1.32
CA ARG A 205 -2.69 -10.14 -2.16
C ARG A 205 -3.14 -10.59 -3.53
N VAL A 206 -4.29 -10.11 -3.98
CA VAL A 206 -4.82 -10.41 -5.32
C VAL A 206 -4.96 -9.11 -6.09
N GLN A 207 -4.26 -9.00 -7.21
CA GLN A 207 -4.37 -7.88 -8.14
C GLN A 207 -5.33 -8.22 -9.27
N LYS A 208 -6.27 -7.32 -9.55
CA LYS A 208 -7.22 -7.42 -10.65
C LYS A 208 -7.09 -6.22 -11.59
N ILE A 209 -7.27 -6.49 -12.88
CA ILE A 209 -7.42 -5.48 -13.94
C ILE A 209 -8.73 -5.79 -14.65
N ASN A 210 -9.61 -4.80 -14.80
CA ASN A 210 -10.94 -4.99 -15.39
C ASN A 210 -11.73 -6.17 -14.75
N GLY A 211 -11.59 -6.34 -13.44
CA GLY A 211 -12.23 -7.42 -12.66
C GLY A 211 -11.61 -8.81 -12.83
N GLN A 212 -10.62 -8.99 -13.71
CA GLN A 212 -9.92 -10.26 -13.91
C GLN A 212 -8.65 -10.31 -13.07
N VAL A 213 -8.35 -11.47 -12.47
CA VAL A 213 -7.11 -11.67 -11.73
C VAL A 213 -5.92 -11.56 -12.69
N PHE A 214 -5.05 -10.61 -12.39
CA PHE A 214 -3.81 -10.35 -13.13
C PHE A 214 -2.61 -11.01 -12.45
N GLN A 215 -2.58 -10.95 -11.12
CA GLN A 215 -1.46 -11.42 -10.31
C GLN A 215 -1.93 -11.74 -8.88
N GLU A 216 -1.38 -12.77 -8.26
CA GLU A 216 -1.55 -13.05 -6.83
C GLU A 216 -0.20 -13.19 -6.13
N VAL A 217 -0.11 -12.74 -4.89
CA VAL A 217 1.05 -12.99 -4.02
C VAL A 217 0.55 -13.65 -2.75
N LYS A 218 1.14 -14.79 -2.41
CA LYS A 218 0.89 -15.51 -1.15
C LYS A 218 2.19 -15.64 -0.37
N LEU A 219 2.26 -14.97 0.77
CA LEU A 219 3.42 -15.00 1.66
C LEU A 219 3.38 -16.26 2.52
N THR A 220 4.54 -16.90 2.62
CA THR A 220 4.76 -18.05 3.52
C THR A 220 5.48 -17.62 4.80
N THR A 221 6.35 -16.60 4.71
CA THR A 221 7.15 -16.11 5.83
C THR A 221 7.27 -14.59 5.79
N VAL A 222 7.36 -13.99 6.98
CA VAL A 222 7.71 -12.59 7.20
C VAL A 222 8.63 -12.56 8.41
N ASP A 223 9.93 -12.39 8.16
CA ASP A 223 10.95 -12.31 9.19
C ASP A 223 11.33 -10.85 9.43
N LEU A 224 11.25 -10.37 10.67
CA LEU A 224 11.52 -8.98 11.02
C LEU A 224 12.91 -8.83 11.67
N ASN A 225 13.55 -7.68 11.45
CA ASN A 225 14.80 -7.30 12.10
C ASN A 225 15.94 -8.31 11.89
N THR A 226 16.04 -8.85 10.69
CA THR A 226 17.07 -9.80 10.28
C THR A 226 18.38 -9.11 9.90
N THR A 227 19.49 -9.84 9.85
CA THR A 227 20.75 -9.34 9.30
C THR A 227 20.69 -9.36 7.77
N ILE A 228 20.94 -8.22 7.13
CA ILE A 228 20.90 -8.05 5.67
C ILE A 228 22.24 -7.47 5.19
N ASP A 229 22.82 -8.05 4.13
CA ASP A 229 23.91 -7.42 3.40
C ASP A 229 23.33 -6.33 2.49
N GLU A 230 23.50 -5.06 2.85
CA GLU A 230 22.96 -3.94 2.07
C GLU A 230 23.56 -3.83 0.65
N LYS A 231 24.63 -4.57 0.32
CA LYS A 231 25.20 -4.59 -1.05
C LYS A 231 24.25 -5.18 -2.08
N ILE A 232 23.29 -6.00 -1.65
CA ILE A 232 22.32 -6.62 -2.57
C ILE A 232 21.41 -5.56 -3.23
N PHE A 233 21.29 -4.37 -2.65
CA PHE A 233 20.49 -3.28 -3.20
C PHE A 233 21.32 -2.34 -4.09
N ASP A 234 22.64 -2.45 -4.08
CA ASP A 234 23.51 -1.51 -4.78
C ASP A 234 23.43 -1.73 -6.30
N ASN A 235 23.46 -0.61 -7.02
CA ASN A 235 23.77 -0.59 -8.45
C ASN A 235 25.31 -0.45 -8.58
N PRO A 236 26.04 -1.42 -9.14
CA PRO A 236 27.48 -1.28 -9.40
C PRO A 236 27.77 -0.16 -10.40
#